data_AF-A0A6P2LMC9-F1
#
_entry.id   AF-A0A6P2LMC9-F1
#
_cell.length_a   1.000
_cell.length_b   1.000
_cell.length_c   1.000
_cell.angle_alpha   90.00
_cell.angle_beta   90.00
_cell.angle_gamma   90.00
#
_symmetry.space_group_name_H-M   'P 1'
#
loop_
_entity.id
_entity.type
_entity.pdbx_description
1 polymer ?
#
loop_
_entity_poly.entity_id
_entity_poly.type
_entity_poly.pdbx_seq_one_letter_code
_entity_poly.pdbx_strand_id
1 'polypeptide(L)'
;MQTRPASARLNLARAVIVALYVASLLLPAAAEPPNAIGAVHWWRGYMVLVIGPLAILDLQFAWLGNPLLVVALIKPNRIVSALLAVAAAFALGWHTIPTGPDFKPIHAFGLGYYLWMAAMAGGAALPWIGGRGKKDAVAPVAVMAPDGPVDAIDPMDAIDPMDAMDAAELADSAPSPPVSPIPPDHWAVTATDTRIEATDHNGATHGIALSDLGAVVIETNDQGPYMSSVWWILFDTNKQFACGFPQDAEGAKAAVDRLLDLPGIDHRKVIDAQTSVKNAMFPIWQRTAQVDAKDGEAQRTD
;
A
#
# COMPACT_ATOMS: atom_id res chain seq x y z
N MET A 1 7.93 -33.46 25.67
CA MET A 1 7.84 -33.47 24.19
C MET A 1 9.21 -33.08 23.64
N GLN A 2 10.03 -34.03 23.19
CA GLN A 2 11.39 -33.75 22.70
C GLN A 2 11.32 -33.30 21.22
N THR A 3 11.68 -32.05 20.94
CA THR A 3 11.82 -31.54 19.58
C THR A 3 13.14 -32.02 18.99
N ARG A 4 13.09 -32.91 18.01
CA ARG A 4 14.28 -33.36 17.29
C ARG A 4 14.87 -32.17 16.53
N PRO A 5 16.17 -31.85 16.70
CA PRO A 5 16.77 -30.71 16.00
C PRO A 5 16.75 -30.95 14.49
N ALA A 6 16.38 -29.92 13.74
CA ALA A 6 16.40 -29.94 12.27
C ALA A 6 17.81 -30.25 11.77
N SER A 7 17.92 -30.99 10.66
CA SER A 7 19.22 -31.35 10.08
C SER A 7 19.96 -30.08 9.62
N ALA A 8 21.30 -30.09 9.71
CA ALA A 8 22.13 -28.96 9.30
C ALA A 8 21.86 -28.52 7.84
N ARG A 9 21.55 -29.48 6.95
CA ARG A 9 21.16 -29.22 5.56
C ARG A 9 19.84 -28.46 5.44
N LEU A 10 18.84 -28.80 6.27
CA LEU A 10 17.55 -28.10 6.28
C LEU A 10 17.70 -26.67 6.82
N ASN A 11 18.53 -26.47 7.84
CA ASN A 11 18.80 -25.13 8.38
C ASN A 11 19.57 -24.26 7.37
N LEU A 12 20.56 -24.82 6.68
CA LEU A 12 21.26 -24.12 5.60
C LEU A 12 20.30 -23.74 4.46
N ALA A 13 19.44 -24.66 4.03
CA ALA A 13 18.44 -24.38 2.99
C ALA A 13 17.51 -23.23 3.40
N ARG A 14 17.01 -23.24 4.64
CA ARG A 14 16.20 -22.13 5.19
C ARG A 14 16.96 -20.80 5.16
N ALA A 15 18.21 -20.77 5.59
CA ALA A 15 19.02 -19.56 5.59
C ALA A 15 19.22 -19.00 4.17
N VAL A 16 19.51 -19.86 3.20
CA VAL A 16 19.65 -19.45 1.79
C VAL A 16 18.32 -18.91 1.24
N ILE A 17 17.20 -19.57 1.51
CA ILE A 17 15.87 -19.10 1.07
C ILE A 17 15.55 -17.72 1.67
N VAL A 18 15.82 -17.52 2.96
CA VAL A 18 15.63 -16.22 3.62
C VAL A 18 16.54 -15.16 3.00
N ALA A 19 17.80 -15.46 2.73
CA ALA A 19 18.72 -14.51 2.09
C ALA A 19 18.24 -14.12 0.68
N LEU A 20 17.80 -15.09 -0.12
CA LEU A 20 17.21 -14.84 -1.45
C LEU A 20 15.95 -13.98 -1.34
N TYR A 21 15.07 -14.28 -0.39
CA TYR A 21 13.86 -13.51 -0.16
C TYR A 21 14.17 -12.06 0.26
N VAL A 22 15.06 -11.84 1.22
CA VAL A 22 15.44 -10.49 1.64
C VAL A 22 16.09 -9.72 0.48
N ALA A 23 17.00 -10.33 -0.28
CA ALA A 23 17.59 -9.73 -1.46
C ALA A 23 16.53 -9.37 -2.52
N SER A 24 15.51 -10.22 -2.68
CA SER A 24 14.40 -9.97 -3.61
C SER A 24 13.62 -8.70 -3.27
N LEU A 25 13.48 -8.38 -1.98
CA LEU A 25 12.77 -7.18 -1.53
C LEU A 25 13.55 -5.90 -1.79
N LEU A 26 14.89 -5.95 -1.72
CA LEU A 26 15.74 -4.77 -1.88
C LEU A 26 16.01 -4.41 -3.34
N LEU A 27 15.99 -5.42 -4.22
CA LEU A 27 16.32 -5.30 -5.64
C LEU A 27 15.10 -4.92 -6.51
N PRO A 28 15.35 -4.38 -7.72
CA PRO A 28 14.29 -4.08 -8.68
C PRO A 28 13.51 -5.35 -9.06
N ALA A 29 12.18 -5.30 -8.98
CA ALA A 29 11.28 -6.41 -9.27
C ALA A 29 10.56 -6.25 -10.61
N ALA A 30 10.00 -5.07 -10.88
CA ALA A 30 9.28 -4.80 -12.13
C ALA A 30 9.52 -3.36 -12.61
N ALA A 31 9.49 -3.16 -13.92
CA ALA A 31 9.66 -1.86 -14.56
C ALA A 31 8.35 -1.39 -15.20
N GLU A 32 8.03 -0.11 -15.00
CA GLU A 32 6.98 0.56 -15.74
C GLU A 32 7.41 0.83 -17.20
N PRO A 33 6.45 1.03 -18.12
CA PRO A 33 6.75 1.54 -19.45
C PRO A 33 7.51 2.86 -19.38
N PRO A 34 8.46 3.11 -20.31
CA PRO A 34 9.19 4.37 -20.36
C PRO A 34 8.24 5.58 -20.41
N ASN A 35 8.54 6.63 -19.64
CA ASN A 35 7.78 7.88 -19.69
C ASN A 35 8.07 8.67 -20.99
N ALA A 36 7.44 9.83 -21.17
CA ALA A 36 7.58 10.65 -22.39
C ALA A 36 9.03 11.09 -22.71
N ILE A 37 9.94 11.00 -21.73
CA ILE A 37 11.37 11.36 -21.84
C ILE A 37 12.25 10.10 -21.92
N GLY A 38 11.64 8.90 -21.95
CA GLY A 38 12.32 7.61 -22.05
C GLY A 38 12.85 7.06 -20.72
N ALA A 39 12.53 7.70 -19.58
CA ALA A 39 12.96 7.21 -18.27
C ALA A 39 12.08 6.03 -17.82
N VAL A 40 12.73 4.98 -17.30
CA VAL A 40 12.09 3.77 -16.79
C VAL A 40 12.10 3.80 -15.28
N HIS A 41 10.91 3.78 -14.67
CA HIS A 41 10.76 3.68 -13.23
C HIS A 41 10.74 2.21 -12.80
N TRP A 42 11.54 1.88 -11.79
CA TRP A 42 11.71 0.52 -11.28
C TRP A 42 11.08 0.35 -9.91
N TRP A 43 10.13 -0.57 -9.82
CA TRP A 43 9.53 -1.01 -8.57
C TRP A 43 10.50 -1.93 -7.85
N ARG A 44 10.82 -1.62 -6.59
CA ARG A 44 11.59 -2.52 -5.73
C ARG A 44 10.68 -3.59 -5.13
N GLY A 45 11.22 -4.77 -4.81
CA GLY A 45 10.42 -5.88 -4.30
C GLY A 45 9.62 -5.58 -3.02
N TYR A 46 10.14 -4.73 -2.13
CA TYR A 46 9.40 -4.32 -0.93
C TYR A 46 8.16 -3.48 -1.26
N MET A 47 8.20 -2.67 -2.33
CA MET A 47 7.03 -1.92 -2.78
C MET A 47 5.96 -2.90 -3.26
N VAL A 48 6.35 -3.90 -4.06
CA VAL A 48 5.46 -4.98 -4.51
C VAL A 48 4.89 -5.78 -3.32
N LEU A 49 5.65 -5.97 -2.25
CA LEU A 49 5.17 -6.63 -1.04
C LEU A 49 4.07 -5.81 -0.33
N VAL A 50 4.24 -4.50 -0.23
CA VAL A 50 3.28 -3.59 0.43
C VAL A 50 2.01 -3.43 -0.38
N ILE A 51 2.12 -3.21 -1.70
CA ILE A 51 0.96 -2.99 -2.57
C ILE A 51 0.31 -4.29 -3.08
N GLY A 52 1.03 -5.41 -3.02
CA GLY A 52 0.61 -6.68 -3.61
C GLY A 52 -0.71 -7.29 -3.10
N PRO A 53 -1.22 -7.02 -1.86
CA PRO A 53 -2.57 -7.45 -1.51
C PRO A 53 -3.65 -6.90 -2.45
N LEU A 54 -3.43 -5.71 -3.04
CA LEU A 54 -4.37 -5.10 -3.99
C LEU A 54 -4.45 -5.89 -5.30
N ALA A 55 -3.38 -6.61 -5.68
CA ALA A 55 -3.37 -7.43 -6.89
C ALA A 55 -4.35 -8.61 -6.83
N ILE A 56 -4.81 -8.98 -5.63
CA ILE A 56 -5.86 -10.01 -5.45
C ILE A 56 -7.19 -9.55 -6.09
N LEU A 57 -7.44 -8.24 -6.13
CA LEU A 57 -8.62 -7.67 -6.79
C LEU A 57 -8.59 -7.89 -8.32
N ASP A 58 -7.40 -8.05 -8.90
CA ASP A 58 -7.17 -8.36 -10.31
C ASP A 58 -6.99 -9.87 -10.55
N LEU A 59 -7.49 -10.71 -9.63
CA LEU A 59 -7.35 -12.18 -9.65
C LEU A 59 -5.90 -12.68 -9.69
N GLN A 60 -4.93 -11.86 -9.27
CA GLN A 60 -3.53 -12.26 -9.14
C GLN A 60 -3.22 -12.64 -7.70
N PHE A 61 -3.04 -13.95 -7.48
CA PHE A 61 -2.80 -14.52 -6.15
C PHE A 61 -1.32 -14.75 -5.84
N ALA A 62 -0.39 -14.23 -6.65
CA ALA A 62 1.06 -14.37 -6.46
C ALA A 62 1.50 -13.85 -5.08
N TRP A 63 0.85 -12.79 -4.58
CA TRP A 63 1.16 -12.20 -3.28
C TRP A 63 0.97 -13.20 -2.11
N LEU A 64 0.05 -14.17 -2.21
CA LEU A 64 -0.13 -15.21 -1.20
C LEU A 64 1.12 -16.10 -1.02
N GLY A 65 2.04 -16.09 -1.98
CA GLY A 65 3.34 -16.73 -1.84
C GLY A 65 4.13 -16.25 -0.61
N ASN A 66 3.99 -14.97 -0.21
CA ASN A 66 4.71 -14.40 0.93
C ASN A 66 4.33 -15.06 2.28
N PRO A 67 3.05 -15.04 2.72
CA PRO A 67 2.67 -15.73 3.95
C PRO A 67 2.88 -17.25 3.85
N LEU A 68 2.66 -17.86 2.67
CA LEU A 68 2.93 -19.28 2.46
C LEU A 68 4.41 -19.64 2.63
N LEU A 69 5.32 -18.76 2.19
CA LEU A 69 6.76 -18.97 2.34
C LEU A 69 7.17 -18.97 3.82
N VAL A 70 6.61 -18.06 4.62
CA VAL A 70 6.82 -18.04 6.08
C VAL A 70 6.35 -19.36 6.70
N VAL A 71 5.17 -19.84 6.35
CA VAL A 71 4.65 -21.13 6.82
C VAL A 71 5.57 -22.28 6.39
N ALA A 72 6.04 -22.30 5.14
CA ALA A 72 6.95 -23.33 4.63
C ALA A 72 8.30 -23.34 5.37
N LEU A 73 8.83 -22.17 5.72
CA LEU A 73 10.06 -22.04 6.49
C LEU A 73 9.89 -22.60 7.91
N ILE A 74 8.77 -22.34 8.58
CA ILE A 74 8.48 -22.84 9.94
C ILE A 74 8.17 -24.34 9.92
N LYS A 75 7.16 -24.74 9.13
CA LYS A 75 6.61 -26.10 9.08
C LYS A 75 6.45 -26.54 7.62
N PRO A 76 7.51 -27.08 6.99
CA PRO A 76 7.45 -27.51 5.60
C PRO A 76 6.45 -28.66 5.45
N ASN A 77 5.46 -28.48 4.56
CA ASN A 77 4.42 -29.45 4.25
C ASN A 77 4.16 -29.46 2.75
N ARG A 78 3.83 -30.63 2.18
CA ARG A 78 3.51 -30.82 0.77
C ARG A 78 2.34 -29.97 0.30
N ILE A 79 1.34 -29.74 1.15
CA ILE A 79 0.21 -28.86 0.82
C ILE A 79 0.72 -27.43 0.61
N VAL A 80 1.53 -26.93 1.54
CA VAL A 80 2.12 -25.58 1.45
C VAL A 80 3.03 -25.47 0.23
N SER A 81 3.80 -26.51 -0.10
CA SER A 81 4.61 -26.56 -1.32
C SER A 81 3.77 -26.49 -2.59
N ALA A 82 2.63 -27.18 -2.65
CA ALA A 82 1.72 -27.12 -3.79
C ALA A 82 1.13 -25.71 -3.93
N LEU A 83 0.71 -25.09 -2.83
CA LEU A 83 0.21 -23.71 -2.83
C LEU A 83 1.28 -22.70 -3.24
N LEU A 84 2.53 -22.89 -2.81
CA LEU A 84 3.67 -22.07 -3.25
C LEU A 84 3.92 -22.21 -4.75
N ALA A 85 3.81 -23.42 -5.32
CA ALA A 85 3.93 -23.63 -6.75
C ALA A 85 2.80 -22.95 -7.53
N VAL A 86 1.57 -22.98 -7.01
CA VAL A 86 0.43 -22.24 -7.58
C VAL A 86 0.69 -20.72 -7.54
N ALA A 87 1.16 -20.19 -6.40
CA ALA A 87 1.50 -18.77 -6.29
C ALA A 87 2.62 -18.36 -7.27
N ALA A 88 3.64 -19.21 -7.46
CA ALA A 88 4.67 -18.99 -8.46
C ALA A 88 4.13 -19.03 -9.90
N ALA A 89 3.15 -19.90 -10.19
CA ALA A 89 2.49 -19.92 -11.49
C ALA A 89 1.67 -18.65 -11.75
N PHE A 90 0.96 -18.12 -10.74
CA PHE A 90 0.31 -16.81 -10.82
C PHE A 90 1.32 -15.69 -11.05
N ALA A 91 2.51 -15.76 -10.45
CA ALA A 91 3.57 -14.77 -10.67
C ALA A 91 4.09 -14.79 -12.12
N LEU A 92 4.12 -15.95 -12.77
CA LEU A 92 4.45 -16.03 -14.21
C LEU A 92 3.38 -15.39 -15.10
N GLY A 93 2.12 -15.40 -14.67
CA GLY A 93 1.00 -14.73 -15.35
C GLY A 93 0.89 -13.24 -15.02
N TRP A 94 1.76 -12.71 -14.16
CA TRP A 94 1.75 -11.31 -13.78
C TRP A 94 2.20 -10.43 -14.94
N HIS A 95 1.38 -9.47 -15.35
CA HIS A 95 1.67 -8.62 -16.51
C HIS A 95 1.27 -7.15 -16.33
N THR A 96 0.73 -6.78 -15.17
CA THR A 96 0.16 -5.46 -14.88
C THR A 96 0.66 -4.92 -13.55
N ILE A 97 0.91 -3.61 -13.47
CA ILE A 97 1.24 -2.91 -12.22
C ILE A 97 0.13 -1.90 -11.96
N PRO A 98 -0.46 -1.87 -10.76
CA PRO A 98 -1.38 -0.80 -10.38
C PRO A 98 -0.59 0.52 -10.28
N THR A 99 -0.93 1.48 -11.14
CA THR A 99 -0.34 2.82 -11.15
C THR A 99 -1.46 3.86 -11.03
N GLY A 100 -1.88 4.15 -9.80
CA GLY A 100 -3.03 5.03 -9.53
C GLY A 100 -4.37 4.32 -9.81
N PRO A 101 -5.31 4.92 -10.57
CA PRO A 101 -6.61 4.34 -10.91
C PRO A 101 -6.52 3.35 -12.09
N ASP A 102 -5.38 3.31 -12.79
CA ASP A 102 -5.16 2.50 -13.98
C ASP A 102 -4.11 1.41 -13.73
N PHE A 103 -4.20 0.31 -14.49
CA PHE A 103 -3.17 -0.73 -14.55
C PHE A 103 -2.32 -0.55 -15.80
N LYS A 104 -1.00 -0.43 -15.63
CA LYS A 104 -0.07 -0.40 -16.77
C LYS A 104 0.59 -1.75 -16.99
N PRO A 105 0.88 -2.13 -18.25
CA PRO A 105 1.61 -3.35 -18.53
C PRO A 105 3.04 -3.29 -18.00
N ILE A 106 3.56 -4.42 -17.51
CA ILE A 106 4.96 -4.56 -17.09
C ILE A 106 5.84 -4.52 -18.33
N HIS A 107 6.83 -3.62 -18.34
CA HIS A 107 7.78 -3.53 -19.44
C HIS A 107 8.92 -4.55 -19.30
N ALA A 108 9.43 -4.74 -18.08
CA ALA A 108 10.52 -5.68 -17.80
C ALA A 108 10.48 -6.18 -16.35
N PHE A 109 11.02 -7.37 -16.12
CA PHE A 109 11.25 -7.92 -14.79
C PHE A 109 12.70 -7.73 -14.36
N GLY A 110 12.89 -7.35 -13.10
CA GLY A 110 14.22 -7.13 -12.50
C GLY A 110 14.71 -8.35 -11.72
N LEU A 111 15.95 -8.26 -11.22
CA LEU A 111 16.58 -9.33 -10.44
C LEU A 111 15.78 -9.73 -9.19
N GLY A 112 15.11 -8.77 -8.55
CA GLY A 112 14.25 -9.01 -7.39
C GLY A 112 13.14 -10.01 -7.70
N TYR A 113 12.51 -9.94 -8.88
CA TYR A 113 11.48 -10.89 -9.28
C TYR A 113 12.03 -12.32 -9.39
N TYR A 114 13.18 -12.50 -10.05
CA TYR A 114 13.79 -13.81 -10.22
C TYR A 114 14.28 -14.42 -8.90
N LEU A 115 14.82 -13.60 -7.99
CA LEU A 115 15.20 -14.05 -6.66
C LEU A 115 13.99 -14.43 -5.80
N TRP A 116 12.88 -13.70 -5.92
CA TRP A 116 11.62 -14.06 -5.27
C TRP A 116 11.11 -15.41 -5.79
N MET A 117 11.12 -15.62 -7.11
CA MET A 117 10.76 -16.90 -7.73
C MET A 117 11.65 -18.06 -7.24
N ALA A 118 12.97 -17.82 -7.13
CA ALA A 118 13.90 -18.79 -6.58
C ALA A 118 13.61 -19.11 -5.10
N ALA A 119 13.24 -18.11 -4.30
CA ALA A 119 12.83 -18.30 -2.91
C ALA A 119 11.55 -19.13 -2.81
N MET A 120 10.55 -18.89 -3.66
CA MET A 120 9.31 -19.67 -3.72
C MET A 120 9.57 -21.12 -4.11
N ALA A 121 10.38 -21.35 -5.15
CA ALA A 121 10.80 -22.69 -5.56
C ALA A 121 11.60 -23.41 -4.46
N GLY A 122 12.51 -22.72 -3.80
CA GLY A 122 13.28 -23.25 -2.67
C GLY A 122 12.40 -23.60 -1.47
N GLY A 123 11.47 -22.72 -1.11
CA GLY A 123 10.47 -22.95 -0.06
C GLY A 123 9.58 -24.15 -0.37
N ALA A 124 9.13 -24.26 -1.63
CA ALA A 124 8.38 -25.41 -2.09
C ALA A 124 9.22 -26.69 -1.96
N ALA A 125 10.52 -26.69 -2.25
CA ALA A 125 11.38 -27.87 -2.16
C ALA A 125 11.73 -28.34 -0.71
N LEU A 126 11.47 -27.53 0.32
CA LEU A 126 11.86 -27.82 1.71
C LEU A 126 11.43 -29.20 2.25
N PRO A 127 10.21 -29.72 2.01
CA PRO A 127 9.81 -31.04 2.50
C PRO A 127 10.67 -32.20 1.98
N TRP A 128 11.41 -31.99 0.90
CA TRP A 128 12.27 -33.02 0.29
C TRP A 128 13.73 -32.94 0.73
N ILE A 129 14.17 -31.83 1.32
CA ILE A 129 15.56 -31.60 1.75
C ILE A 129 15.87 -32.30 3.10
N GLY A 130 14.84 -32.53 3.93
CA GLY A 130 14.98 -33.10 5.27
C GLY A 130 15.17 -34.63 5.35
N GLY A 131 14.95 -35.35 4.25
CA GLY A 131 15.16 -36.79 4.17
C GLY A 131 14.03 -37.63 4.81
N ARG A 132 13.54 -38.58 4.02
CA ARG A 132 12.71 -39.72 4.39
C ARG A 132 13.44 -40.50 5.51
N GLY A 133 13.08 -40.28 6.77
CA GLY A 133 13.55 -41.14 7.87
C GLY A 133 13.16 -42.58 7.54
N LYS A 134 14.13 -43.48 7.54
CA LYS A 134 13.97 -44.94 7.43
C LYS A 134 12.63 -45.36 8.04
N LYS A 135 11.71 -45.87 7.22
CA LYS A 135 10.83 -46.93 7.70
C LYS A 135 11.73 -48.15 7.74
N ASP A 136 12.24 -48.45 8.93
CA ASP A 136 13.05 -49.63 9.16
C ASP A 136 12.29 -50.86 8.68
N ALA A 137 13.09 -51.76 8.10
CA ALA A 137 12.70 -53.09 7.69
C ALA A 137 11.98 -53.81 8.82
N VAL A 138 10.73 -54.21 8.59
CA VAL A 138 10.14 -55.33 9.33
C VAL A 138 10.66 -56.59 8.63
N ALA A 139 11.75 -57.14 9.14
CA ALA A 139 12.04 -58.56 8.94
C ALA A 139 11.10 -59.37 9.86
N PRO A 140 10.61 -60.54 9.41
CA PRO A 140 9.58 -61.28 10.12
C PRO A 140 10.22 -62.04 11.29
N VAL A 141 9.64 -61.92 12.49
CA VAL A 141 9.88 -62.89 13.56
C VAL A 141 8.54 -63.54 13.86
N ALA A 142 8.41 -64.75 13.34
CA ALA A 142 7.45 -65.74 13.79
C ALA A 142 8.06 -66.49 14.99
N VAL A 143 7.41 -66.44 16.16
CA VAL A 143 7.40 -67.51 17.19
C VAL A 143 6.10 -67.28 17.99
N MET A 144 5.01 -67.97 17.67
CA MET A 144 4.54 -69.23 18.26
C MET A 144 3.84 -69.04 19.61
N ALA A 145 2.53 -69.30 19.59
CA ALA A 145 1.64 -69.43 20.75
C ALA A 145 2.03 -70.64 21.63
N PRO A 146 1.48 -70.78 22.85
CA PRO A 146 0.19 -71.47 22.96
C PRO A 146 -0.78 -70.95 24.05
N ASP A 147 -2.05 -71.28 23.80
CA ASP A 147 -3.16 -71.67 24.68
C ASP A 147 -3.77 -70.72 25.73
N GLY A 148 -5.11 -70.57 25.64
CA GLY A 148 -6.00 -69.80 26.54
C GLY A 148 -6.31 -70.52 27.88
N PRO A 149 -7.46 -70.27 28.58
CA PRO A 149 -8.79 -69.95 28.03
C PRO A 149 -9.55 -68.75 28.67
N VAL A 150 -10.48 -68.25 27.85
CA VAL A 150 -11.82 -67.65 28.07
C VAL A 150 -12.26 -67.22 29.49
N ASP A 151 -12.75 -65.98 29.60
CA ASP A 151 -14.08 -65.71 30.16
C ASP A 151 -14.67 -64.41 29.58
N ALA A 152 -15.96 -64.47 29.26
CA ALA A 152 -16.80 -63.41 28.71
C ALA A 152 -17.44 -62.56 29.82
N ILE A 153 -17.89 -61.34 29.49
CA ILE A 153 -19.19 -60.73 29.86
C ILE A 153 -19.36 -59.39 29.10
N ASP A 154 -20.63 -59.08 28.85
CA ASP A 154 -21.30 -58.27 27.82
C ASP A 154 -21.24 -56.72 27.94
N PRO A 155 -21.81 -55.98 26.95
CA PRO A 155 -21.69 -54.55 26.69
C PRO A 155 -22.90 -53.72 27.17
N MET A 156 -22.74 -52.38 27.17
CA MET A 156 -23.72 -51.29 27.02
C MET A 156 -23.01 -50.01 27.51
N ASP A 157 -23.24 -48.77 27.07
CA ASP A 157 -24.40 -48.15 26.45
C ASP A 157 -23.98 -46.83 25.76
N ALA A 158 -24.78 -46.45 24.76
CA ALA A 158 -24.76 -45.17 24.08
C ALA A 158 -25.42 -44.06 24.91
N ILE A 159 -25.00 -42.80 24.75
CA ILE A 159 -25.89 -41.63 24.84
C ILE A 159 -25.52 -40.62 23.75
N ASP A 160 -26.58 -40.22 23.03
CA ASP A 160 -26.71 -39.32 21.87
C ASP A 160 -26.80 -37.82 22.29
N PRO A 161 -27.02 -36.84 21.38
CA PRO A 161 -26.49 -35.47 21.45
C PRO A 161 -27.56 -34.36 21.63
N MET A 162 -27.08 -33.11 21.71
CA MET A 162 -27.76 -31.81 21.42
C MET A 162 -29.04 -31.45 22.22
N ASP A 163 -29.06 -30.31 22.91
CA ASP A 163 -29.53 -29.02 22.32
C ASP A 163 -29.68 -27.88 23.36
N ALA A 164 -29.68 -26.66 22.79
CA ALA A 164 -30.37 -25.43 23.22
C ALA A 164 -29.67 -24.39 24.12
N MET A 165 -29.34 -23.24 23.48
CA MET A 165 -29.73 -21.82 23.77
C MET A 165 -29.39 -21.23 25.17
N ASP A 166 -29.05 -19.95 25.38
CA ASP A 166 -29.39 -18.71 24.70
C ASP A 166 -28.50 -17.53 25.19
N ALA A 167 -28.64 -16.40 24.50
CA ALA A 167 -28.03 -15.07 24.55
C ALA A 167 -27.56 -14.42 25.88
N ALA A 168 -26.49 -13.62 25.76
CA ALA A 168 -26.40 -12.28 26.37
C ALA A 168 -25.43 -11.38 25.58
N GLU A 169 -25.97 -10.27 25.10
CA GLU A 169 -25.34 -9.19 24.36
C GLU A 169 -24.92 -8.05 25.33
N LEU A 170 -23.94 -7.26 24.90
CA LEU A 170 -23.64 -5.85 25.22
C LEU A 170 -22.56 -5.47 26.25
N ALA A 171 -21.69 -4.60 25.71
CA ALA A 171 -20.90 -3.53 26.30
C ALA A 171 -19.58 -3.88 27.01
N ASP A 172 -18.45 -3.52 26.39
CA ASP A 172 -17.75 -2.30 26.83
C ASP A 172 -16.78 -1.78 25.74
N SER A 173 -16.76 -0.46 25.61
CA SER A 173 -15.90 0.29 24.72
C SER A 173 -14.53 0.46 25.38
N ALA A 174 -13.44 0.09 24.70
CA ALA A 174 -12.09 0.36 25.17
C ALA A 174 -11.22 0.98 24.06
N PRO A 175 -10.32 1.91 24.42
CA PRO A 175 -9.98 3.09 23.63
C PRO A 175 -8.95 2.82 22.52
N SER A 176 -9.02 3.65 21.48
CA SER A 176 -7.99 3.77 20.45
C SER A 176 -6.59 3.94 21.08
N PRO A 177 -5.54 3.31 20.52
CA PRO A 177 -4.18 3.50 21.01
C PRO A 177 -3.74 4.97 20.89
N PRO A 178 -2.86 5.45 21.80
CA PRO A 178 -2.48 6.85 21.87
C PRO A 178 -1.74 7.28 20.61
N VAL A 179 -2.09 8.48 20.15
CA VAL A 179 -1.37 9.28 19.16
C VAL A 179 0.13 9.25 19.47
N SER A 180 0.94 8.76 18.53
CA SER A 180 2.41 8.84 18.63
C SER A 180 2.85 10.30 18.71
N PRO A 181 3.79 10.66 19.60
CA PRO A 181 4.29 12.02 19.76
C PRO A 181 5.43 12.27 18.76
N ILE A 182 5.09 12.69 17.55
CA ILE A 182 6.04 13.39 16.67
C ILE A 182 5.70 14.89 16.79
N PRO A 183 6.67 15.77 17.07
CA PRO A 183 6.41 17.22 17.12
C PRO A 183 5.80 17.71 15.79
N PRO A 184 4.94 18.73 15.81
CA PRO A 184 4.29 19.20 14.61
C PRO A 184 5.29 19.86 13.66
N ASP A 185 5.77 19.11 12.68
CA ASP A 185 6.43 19.59 11.46
C ASP A 185 5.37 20.16 10.49
N HIS A 186 4.42 20.94 11.04
CA HIS A 186 3.12 21.19 10.40
C HIS A 186 3.09 22.57 9.75
N TRP A 187 2.77 22.58 8.47
CA TRP A 187 2.34 23.78 7.77
C TRP A 187 1.06 24.32 8.41
N ALA A 188 0.99 25.63 8.61
CA ALA A 188 -0.20 26.31 9.09
C ALA A 188 -0.62 27.39 8.11
N VAL A 189 -1.93 27.48 7.85
CA VAL A 189 -2.52 28.45 6.92
C VAL A 189 -3.62 29.20 7.62
N THR A 190 -3.54 30.52 7.58
CA THR A 190 -4.57 31.41 8.10
C THR A 190 -5.21 32.16 6.95
N ALA A 191 -6.53 32.03 6.83
CA ALA A 191 -7.34 32.79 5.89
C ALA A 191 -8.23 33.77 6.66
N THR A 192 -8.18 35.03 6.24
CA THR A 192 -9.06 36.11 6.68
C THR A 192 -9.88 36.60 5.49
N ASP A 193 -10.82 37.52 5.71
CA ASP A 193 -11.66 38.07 4.64
C ASP A 193 -10.86 38.76 3.53
N THR A 194 -9.65 39.24 3.84
CA THR A 194 -8.81 40.05 2.95
C THR A 194 -7.47 39.42 2.61
N ARG A 195 -7.04 38.35 3.30
CA ARG A 195 -5.67 37.83 3.17
C ARG A 195 -5.60 36.33 3.43
N ILE A 196 -4.71 35.65 2.69
CA ILE A 196 -4.28 34.28 2.97
C ILE A 196 -2.79 34.31 3.30
N GLU A 197 -2.40 33.68 4.40
CA GLU A 197 -1.01 33.52 4.82
C GLU A 197 -0.73 32.05 5.13
N ALA A 198 0.42 31.55 4.71
CA ALA A 198 0.94 30.23 5.02
C ALA A 198 2.27 30.37 5.75
N THR A 199 2.42 29.59 6.81
CA THR A 199 3.67 29.45 7.57
C THR A 199 4.23 28.06 7.31
N ASP A 200 5.48 28.02 6.84
CA ASP A 200 6.18 26.77 6.55
C ASP A 200 6.71 26.09 7.83
N HIS A 201 7.31 24.91 7.67
CA HIS A 201 7.91 24.15 8.78
C HIS A 201 9.10 24.86 9.45
N ASN A 202 9.71 25.86 8.82
CA ASN A 202 10.78 26.68 9.38
C ASN A 202 10.25 27.93 10.09
N GLY A 203 8.93 28.15 10.11
CA GLY A 203 8.30 29.34 10.66
C GLY A 203 8.35 30.56 9.75
N ALA A 204 8.75 30.41 8.48
CA ALA A 204 8.70 31.48 7.51
C ALA A 204 7.25 31.67 7.02
N THR A 205 6.73 32.88 7.19
CA THR A 205 5.37 33.23 6.78
C THR A 205 5.39 33.93 5.43
N HIS A 206 4.63 33.40 4.48
CA HIS A 206 4.36 33.98 3.17
C HIS A 206 2.87 34.19 3.02
N GLY A 207 2.43 35.20 2.28
CA GLY A 207 1.01 35.46 2.17
C GLY A 207 0.68 36.57 1.21
N ILE A 208 -0.58 36.60 0.80
CA ILE A 208 -1.08 37.49 -0.23
C ILE A 208 -2.43 38.08 0.16
N ALA A 209 -2.60 39.37 -0.07
CA ALA A 209 -3.91 40.01 0.02
C ALA A 209 -4.79 39.52 -1.14
N LEU A 210 -6.05 39.21 -0.88
CA LEU A 210 -6.99 38.76 -1.91
C LEU A 210 -7.22 39.81 -3.01
N SER A 211 -6.96 41.10 -2.73
CA SER A 211 -6.94 42.17 -3.74
C SER A 211 -5.82 41.99 -4.77
N ASP A 212 -4.69 41.44 -4.33
CA ASP A 212 -3.44 41.34 -5.10
C ASP A 212 -3.29 39.94 -5.73
N LEU A 213 -4.19 39.01 -5.40
CA LEU A 213 -4.22 37.66 -5.96
C LEU A 213 -4.49 37.72 -7.47
N GLY A 214 -3.54 37.28 -8.28
CA GLY A 214 -3.61 37.29 -9.74
C GLY A 214 -3.93 35.92 -10.35
N ALA A 215 -3.50 34.83 -9.73
CA ALA A 215 -3.84 33.47 -10.18
C ALA A 215 -3.78 32.45 -9.03
N VAL A 216 -4.53 31.36 -9.20
CA VAL A 216 -4.50 30.19 -8.33
C VAL A 216 -4.25 28.95 -9.19
N VAL A 217 -3.26 28.17 -8.77
CA VAL A 217 -2.87 26.92 -9.43
C VAL A 217 -2.87 25.80 -8.39
N ILE A 218 -3.42 24.65 -8.74
CA ILE A 218 -3.23 23.43 -7.96
C ILE A 218 -2.09 22.65 -8.59
N GLU A 219 -1.06 22.35 -7.81
CA GLU A 219 0.01 21.45 -8.19
C GLU A 219 -0.26 20.08 -7.57
N THR A 220 -0.27 19.04 -8.40
CA THR A 220 -0.22 17.66 -7.93
C THR A 220 1.21 17.15 -8.04
N ASN A 221 1.71 16.47 -7.00
CA ASN A 221 3.04 15.88 -6.99
C ASN A 221 3.04 14.47 -6.34
N ASP A 222 4.06 13.68 -6.64
CA ASP A 222 4.20 12.27 -6.26
C ASP A 222 5.30 12.06 -5.20
N GLN A 223 5.54 13.04 -4.33
CA GLN A 223 6.62 13.03 -3.34
C GLN A 223 6.49 11.97 -2.21
N GLY A 224 5.58 11.01 -2.36
CA GLY A 224 5.42 9.85 -1.48
C GLY A 224 4.45 10.08 -0.31
N PRO A 225 4.18 9.04 0.51
CA PRO A 225 3.06 9.00 1.47
C PRO A 225 3.24 9.92 2.70
N TYR A 226 4.34 10.68 2.76
CA TYR A 226 4.71 11.51 3.90
C TYR A 226 4.60 13.01 3.60
N MET A 227 4.24 13.39 2.37
CA MET A 227 4.05 14.79 1.96
C MET A 227 2.75 14.93 1.18
N SER A 228 2.11 16.09 1.30
CA SER A 228 0.89 16.40 0.56
C SER A 228 1.12 16.23 -0.94
N SER A 229 0.30 15.39 -1.56
CA SER A 229 0.30 15.20 -3.02
C SER A 229 -0.41 16.34 -3.76
N VAL A 230 -0.99 17.30 -3.03
CA VAL A 230 -1.73 18.44 -3.58
C VAL A 230 -1.34 19.74 -2.89
N TRP A 231 -0.91 20.71 -3.69
CA TRP A 231 -0.45 22.02 -3.26
C TRP A 231 -1.27 23.13 -3.91
N TRP A 232 -1.58 24.16 -3.13
CA TRP A 232 -2.25 25.37 -3.59
C TRP A 232 -1.20 26.46 -3.76
N ILE A 233 -1.02 26.92 -5.00
CA ILE A 233 -0.01 27.91 -5.37
C ILE A 233 -0.70 29.21 -5.79
N LEU A 234 -0.33 30.29 -5.11
CA LEU A 234 -0.92 31.62 -5.26
C LEU A 234 0.10 32.56 -5.91
N PHE A 235 -0.32 33.20 -7.00
CA PHE A 235 0.47 34.20 -7.71
C PHE A 235 -0.17 35.58 -7.54
N ASP A 236 0.66 36.61 -7.46
CA ASP A 236 0.19 38.00 -7.47
C ASP A 236 -0.27 38.45 -8.87
N THR A 237 -0.78 39.68 -8.97
CA THR A 237 -1.17 40.28 -10.27
C THR A 237 -0.01 40.47 -11.25
N ASN A 238 1.24 40.42 -10.78
CA ASN A 238 2.45 40.48 -11.60
C ASN A 238 2.96 39.08 -12.00
N LYS A 239 2.19 38.02 -11.71
CA LYS A 239 2.53 36.62 -11.95
C LYS A 239 3.76 36.14 -11.17
N GLN A 240 4.10 36.81 -10.07
CA GLN A 240 5.13 36.36 -9.14
C GLN A 240 4.55 35.40 -8.12
N PHE A 241 5.32 34.38 -7.75
CA PHE A 241 4.95 33.48 -6.66
C PHE A 241 4.82 34.28 -5.36
N ALA A 242 3.65 34.22 -4.74
CA ALA A 242 3.38 34.97 -3.51
C ALA A 242 3.31 34.05 -2.29
N CYS A 243 2.62 32.93 -2.42
CA CYS A 243 2.37 32.00 -1.32
C CYS A 243 2.02 30.63 -1.89
N GLY A 244 2.39 29.56 -1.19
CA GLY A 244 1.92 28.21 -1.49
C GLY A 244 1.72 27.43 -0.20
N PHE A 245 0.77 26.50 -0.18
CA PHE A 245 0.53 25.65 0.99
C PHE A 245 0.01 24.27 0.59
N PRO A 246 0.32 23.22 1.36
CA PRO A 246 -0.18 21.89 1.12
C PRO A 246 -1.65 21.74 1.57
N GLN A 247 -2.42 20.87 0.91
CA GLN A 247 -3.86 20.71 1.19
C GLN A 247 -4.16 20.16 2.60
N ASP A 248 -3.21 19.47 3.22
CA ASP A 248 -3.26 18.91 4.57
C ASP A 248 -2.69 19.86 5.65
N ALA A 249 -2.33 21.11 5.30
CA ALA A 249 -1.93 22.11 6.28
C ALA A 249 -3.03 22.41 7.31
N GLU A 250 -2.63 22.74 8.53
CA GLU A 250 -3.56 23.20 9.56
C GLU A 250 -4.24 24.49 9.09
N GLY A 251 -5.57 24.54 9.13
CA GLY A 251 -6.34 25.69 8.63
C GLY A 251 -6.52 25.78 7.11
N ALA A 252 -5.97 24.82 6.33
CA ALA A 252 -6.09 24.80 4.87
C ALA A 252 -7.54 24.84 4.38
N LYS A 253 -8.47 24.17 5.08
CA LYS A 253 -9.90 24.15 4.72
C LYS A 253 -10.46 25.57 4.54
N ALA A 254 -10.23 26.47 5.50
CA ALA A 254 -10.75 27.83 5.44
C ALA A 254 -10.17 28.63 4.27
N ALA A 255 -8.88 28.42 3.96
CA ALA A 255 -8.23 29.02 2.81
C ALA A 255 -8.77 28.48 1.49
N VAL A 256 -8.97 27.16 1.38
CA VAL A 256 -9.52 26.50 0.20
C VAL A 256 -10.95 26.95 -0.06
N ASP A 257 -11.82 26.94 0.97
CA ASP A 257 -13.20 27.41 0.85
C ASP A 257 -13.23 28.85 0.31
N ARG A 258 -12.34 29.72 0.80
CA ARG A 258 -12.22 31.11 0.32
C ARG A 258 -11.75 31.22 -1.13
N LEU A 259 -10.81 30.37 -1.55
CA LEU A 259 -10.34 30.33 -2.95
C LEU A 259 -11.43 29.80 -3.88
N LEU A 260 -12.23 28.83 -3.44
CA LEU A 260 -13.36 28.27 -4.18
C LEU A 260 -14.55 29.24 -4.32
N ASP A 261 -14.65 30.23 -3.43
CA ASP A 261 -15.62 31.32 -3.53
C ASP A 261 -15.22 32.42 -4.54
N LEU A 262 -14.05 32.34 -5.17
CA LEU A 262 -13.61 33.34 -6.14
C LEU A 262 -14.52 33.33 -7.40
N PRO A 263 -14.97 34.51 -7.87
CA PRO A 263 -15.80 34.58 -9.06
C PRO A 263 -15.02 34.08 -10.28
N GLY A 264 -15.65 33.19 -11.06
CA GLY A 264 -15.06 32.63 -12.27
C GLY A 264 -14.07 31.49 -12.03
N ILE A 265 -14.01 30.90 -10.84
CA ILE A 265 -13.16 29.73 -10.60
C ILE A 265 -13.66 28.50 -11.38
N ASP A 266 -12.71 27.81 -11.99
CA ASP A 266 -12.93 26.61 -12.75
C ASP A 266 -13.00 25.39 -11.82
N HIS A 267 -14.18 25.17 -11.24
CA HIS A 267 -14.47 24.02 -10.38
C HIS A 267 -14.21 22.68 -11.07
N ARG A 268 -14.31 22.63 -12.41
CA ARG A 268 -14.01 21.40 -13.14
C ARG A 268 -12.53 21.07 -13.07
N LYS A 269 -11.66 22.05 -13.25
CA LYS A 269 -10.22 21.87 -13.06
C LYS A 269 -9.83 21.57 -11.62
N VAL A 270 -10.58 22.06 -10.63
CA VAL A 270 -10.39 21.66 -9.23
C VAL A 270 -10.65 20.15 -9.08
N ILE A 271 -11.77 19.65 -9.61
CA ILE A 271 -12.09 18.21 -9.59
C ILE A 271 -11.02 17.41 -10.34
N ASP A 272 -10.62 17.86 -11.53
CA ASP A 272 -9.60 17.18 -12.33
C ASP A 272 -8.24 17.15 -11.59
N ALA A 273 -7.88 18.21 -10.87
CA ALA A 273 -6.67 18.24 -10.03
C ALA A 273 -6.77 17.26 -8.85
N GLN A 274 -7.89 17.25 -8.12
CA GLN A 274 -8.11 16.37 -6.97
C GLN A 274 -8.18 14.88 -7.35
N THR A 275 -8.48 14.57 -8.62
CA THR A 275 -8.53 13.21 -9.16
C THR A 275 -7.29 12.85 -9.98
N SER A 276 -6.34 13.78 -10.11
CA SER A 276 -5.11 13.56 -10.86
C SER A 276 -4.17 12.63 -10.12
N VAL A 277 -3.61 11.67 -10.86
CA VAL A 277 -2.56 10.76 -10.39
C VAL A 277 -1.22 10.99 -11.07
N LYS A 278 -1.09 12.12 -11.76
CA LYS A 278 0.13 12.56 -12.42
C LYS A 278 0.61 13.85 -11.78
N ASN A 279 1.92 14.10 -11.84
CA ASN A 279 2.46 15.41 -11.50
C ASN A 279 2.00 16.42 -12.55
N ALA A 280 1.22 17.41 -12.14
CA ALA A 280 0.61 18.36 -13.06
C ALA A 280 0.27 19.68 -12.36
N MET A 281 0.16 20.72 -13.18
CA MET A 281 -0.25 22.07 -12.77
C MET A 281 -1.62 22.36 -13.36
N PHE A 282 -2.58 22.66 -12.50
CA PHE A 282 -3.96 22.97 -12.87
C PHE A 282 -4.25 24.44 -12.57
N PRO A 283 -4.17 25.35 -13.55
CA PRO A 283 -4.58 26.74 -13.36
C PRO A 283 -6.10 26.80 -13.27
N ILE A 284 -6.60 26.93 -12.04
CA ILE A 284 -8.04 26.89 -11.72
C ILE A 284 -8.69 28.27 -11.75
N TRP A 285 -7.91 29.33 -11.52
CA TRP A 285 -8.41 30.68 -11.51
C TRP A 285 -7.34 31.66 -11.94
N GLN A 286 -7.75 32.68 -12.69
CA GLN A 286 -6.93 33.83 -13.01
C GLN A 286 -7.82 35.07 -12.92
N ARG A 287 -7.27 36.16 -12.35
CA ARG A 287 -7.97 37.43 -12.33
C ARG A 287 -8.21 37.88 -13.77
N THR A 288 -9.47 37.94 -14.17
CA THR A 288 -9.84 38.61 -15.41
C THR A 288 -9.39 40.05 -15.30
N ALA A 289 -8.59 40.53 -16.25
CA ALA A 289 -8.25 41.94 -16.32
C ALA A 289 -9.57 42.70 -16.44
N GLN A 290 -9.95 43.38 -15.37
CA GLN A 290 -11.15 44.19 -15.32
C GLN A 290 -10.91 45.37 -16.28
N VAL A 291 -11.36 45.24 -17.53
CA VAL A 291 -11.60 46.39 -18.38
C VAL A 291 -12.87 47.02 -17.83
N ASP A 292 -12.71 47.95 -16.89
CA ASP A 292 -13.74 48.96 -16.63
C ASP A 292 -13.14 50.27 -16.12
N ALA A 293 -13.38 51.29 -16.94
CA ALA A 293 -13.60 52.70 -16.63
C ALA A 293 -12.44 53.56 -16.09
N LYS A 294 -11.66 54.09 -17.04
CA LYS A 294 -11.59 55.56 -17.18
C LYS A 294 -12.00 55.92 -18.60
N ASP A 295 -13.29 56.14 -18.81
CA ASP A 295 -13.79 57.27 -19.58
C ASP A 295 -15.20 57.57 -19.09
N GLY A 296 -15.27 58.64 -18.30
CA GLY A 296 -16.43 59.02 -17.53
C GLY A 296 -17.53 59.66 -18.38
N GLU A 297 -18.74 59.51 -17.87
CA GLU A 297 -19.81 60.50 -17.98
C GLU A 297 -19.27 61.93 -18.01
N ALA A 298 -19.49 62.60 -19.14
CA ALA A 298 -19.75 64.03 -19.16
C ALA A 298 -20.89 64.32 -20.14
N GLN A 299 -21.86 65.07 -19.62
CA GLN A 299 -22.97 65.79 -20.27
C GLN A 299 -24.30 65.02 -20.38
N ARG A 300 -25.21 65.16 -19.41
CA ARG A 300 -25.95 66.35 -18.92
C ARG A 300 -27.12 66.71 -19.86
N THR A 301 -28.32 66.51 -19.31
CA THR A 301 -29.59 67.19 -19.56
C THR A 301 -29.46 68.59 -20.15
N ASP A 302 -30.01 68.83 -21.35
CA ASP A 302 -31.29 69.52 -21.60
C ASP A 302 -31.67 69.43 -23.09
#